data_AF-A0A2V9UV01-F1
#
_entry.id   AF-A0A2V9UV01-F1
#
_cell.length_a   1.000
_cell.length_b   1.000
_cell.length_c   1.000
_cell.angle_alpha   90.00
_cell.angle_beta   90.00
_cell.angle_gamma   90.00
#
_symmetry.space_group_name_H-M   'P 1'
#
loop_
_entity.id
_entity.type
_entity.pdbx_description
1 polymer ?
#
loop_
_entity_poly.entity_id
_entity_poly.type
_entity_poly.pdbx_seq_one_letter_code
_entity_poly.pdbx_strand_id
1 'polypeptide(L)'
;MQSNTCANPANLGNGGTLSGVINTYYPATASVTAGTGNTTIPVGTARGAAATIAAGDLLLVMQMQDASINSTNTASYGNGASGAGFTAINNSGNYEFVKASGPISGGAIPITGSGVNGGLIYSYTIAAATGVKGKSTYQVIRVPQYATATLSSTLTASAWDGSSGGVLALDIAGALTLNAATVSVDALGFRGAAGLQLNGGVAGANTDYVHTSPATYTGVVTAGVDGGKGEGVAGTPLWVEVANTFLSTGTDGYPNGGMARGAPADAGGGGTDGGQAANDQNAGGGGGSNGGTGGSGGDSWNSTLGIGGVGGAPFPSTLGRIGLGGGGGGGSRNNSPGDAQASSGAAGGGIILFRVGSLTGTATLTANGATAYAGTLNDAGGGGGAGGTIVVLSAGGGEGGLTVQARGGTGGNAWSAQPFGLADRHGPGGGGGGGVVYLSGAGSINVNGGLNGITLNPGVAYGATAGTTGTPVTNAQISQGSGTHPEPAVLRT
;
A
#
# COMPACT_ATOMS: atom_id res chain seq x y z
N MET A 1 -33.96 -3.02 3.65
CA MET A 1 -33.94 -2.19 4.87
C MET A 1 -32.76 -2.66 5.71
N GLN A 2 -31.68 -1.86 5.77
CA GLN A 2 -30.51 -2.18 6.60
C GLN A 2 -30.92 -2.10 8.06
N SER A 3 -30.73 -3.18 8.82
CA SER A 3 -30.84 -3.15 10.27
C SER A 3 -29.64 -2.37 10.81
N ASN A 4 -29.88 -1.15 11.31
CA ASN A 4 -28.89 -0.32 11.98
C ASN A 4 -28.56 -0.93 13.35
N THR A 5 -27.62 -1.87 13.38
CA THR A 5 -26.98 -2.33 14.61
C THR A 5 -25.92 -1.30 15.02
N CYS A 6 -26.36 -0.21 15.69
CA CYS A 6 -25.46 0.87 16.11
C CYS A 6 -24.32 0.32 16.99
N ALA A 7 -23.07 0.69 16.67
CA ALA A 7 -21.99 0.77 17.65
C ALA A 7 -22.31 1.87 18.67
N ASN A 8 -21.76 1.79 19.88
CA ASN A 8 -22.14 2.71 20.96
C ASN A 8 -21.28 3.98 20.81
N PRO A 9 -21.81 5.09 20.25
CA PRO A 9 -20.98 6.26 19.98
C PRO A 9 -20.40 6.78 21.29
N ALA A 10 -19.14 7.20 21.29
CA ALA A 10 -18.44 7.69 22.47
C ALA A 10 -18.29 6.67 23.62
N ASN A 11 -18.20 5.37 23.34
CA ASN A 11 -18.00 4.35 24.37
C ASN A 11 -16.74 4.57 25.25
N LEU A 12 -15.73 5.28 24.75
CA LEU A 12 -14.52 5.64 25.49
C LEU A 12 -14.58 7.05 26.14
N GLY A 13 -15.71 7.74 26.09
CA GLY A 13 -15.82 9.11 26.59
C GLY A 13 -14.96 10.10 25.77
N ASN A 14 -14.37 11.10 26.44
CA ASN A 14 -13.47 12.05 25.78
C ASN A 14 -12.08 11.43 25.57
N GLY A 15 -11.57 11.46 24.34
CA GLY A 15 -10.26 10.89 23.99
C GLY A 15 -9.06 11.75 24.37
N GLY A 16 -9.27 12.99 24.82
CA GLY A 16 -8.19 13.93 25.10
C GLY A 16 -7.35 14.22 23.86
N THR A 17 -6.03 14.28 24.02
CA THR A 17 -5.09 14.40 22.89
C THR A 17 -4.62 13.03 22.44
N LEU A 18 -4.87 12.68 21.17
CA LEU A 18 -4.52 11.38 20.59
C LEU A 18 -3.06 11.38 20.13
N SER A 19 -2.28 10.38 20.53
CA SER A 19 -0.84 10.26 20.23
C SER A 19 -0.44 8.80 19.99
N GLY A 20 0.59 8.57 19.18
CA GLY A 20 1.11 7.24 18.88
C GLY A 20 0.14 6.40 18.05
N VAL A 21 0.27 5.07 18.17
CA VAL A 21 -0.64 4.10 17.54
C VAL A 21 -1.85 3.86 18.44
N ILE A 22 -3.04 4.20 17.95
CA ILE A 22 -4.30 4.07 18.71
C ILE A 22 -5.15 2.86 18.31
N ASN A 23 -4.87 2.26 17.14
CA ASN A 23 -5.58 1.08 16.65
C ASN A 23 -4.88 -0.20 17.09
N THR A 24 -5.69 -1.22 17.35
CA THR A 24 -5.21 -2.60 17.57
C THR A 24 -5.55 -3.42 16.34
N TYR A 25 -4.56 -4.08 15.76
CA TYR A 25 -4.68 -4.83 14.52
C TYR A 25 -4.63 -6.32 14.80
N TYR A 26 -5.55 -7.07 14.20
CA TYR A 26 -5.65 -8.51 14.33
C TYR A 26 -5.55 -9.13 12.92
N PRO A 27 -4.46 -9.83 12.59
CA PRO A 27 -4.37 -10.55 11.34
C PRO A 27 -5.38 -11.70 11.35
N ALA A 28 -6.07 -11.92 10.22
CA ALA A 28 -7.00 -13.04 10.14
C ALA A 28 -6.28 -14.38 9.95
N THR A 29 -6.90 -15.47 10.43
CA THR A 29 -6.34 -16.83 10.34
C THR A 29 -7.13 -17.76 9.43
N ALA A 30 -8.36 -17.39 9.04
CA ALA A 30 -9.19 -18.16 8.12
C ALA A 30 -10.13 -17.26 7.32
N SER A 31 -10.57 -17.76 6.16
CA SER A 31 -11.60 -17.12 5.33
C SER A 31 -12.95 -17.11 6.03
N VAL A 32 -13.76 -16.08 5.76
CA VAL A 32 -15.15 -15.96 6.21
C VAL A 32 -16.05 -15.63 5.01
N THR A 33 -17.23 -16.25 4.98
CA THR A 33 -18.20 -16.05 3.89
C THR A 33 -19.32 -15.10 4.35
N ALA A 34 -19.79 -14.24 3.44
CA ALA A 34 -20.98 -13.42 3.68
C ALA A 34 -22.24 -14.28 3.91
N GLY A 35 -23.23 -13.69 4.59
CA GLY A 35 -24.64 -14.11 4.43
C GLY A 35 -25.16 -15.34 5.20
N THR A 36 -24.32 -16.18 5.83
CA THR A 36 -24.81 -17.34 6.62
C THR A 36 -24.12 -17.45 7.97
N GLY A 37 -24.76 -16.96 9.04
CA GLY A 37 -24.41 -17.31 10.43
C GLY A 37 -22.98 -16.98 10.91
N ASN A 38 -22.16 -16.35 10.07
CA ASN A 38 -20.78 -15.97 10.38
C ASN A 38 -20.78 -14.70 11.24
N THR A 39 -21.16 -14.91 12.50
CA THR A 39 -21.08 -13.96 13.59
C THR A 39 -19.75 -14.11 14.34
N THR A 40 -18.76 -14.78 13.76
CA THR A 40 -17.41 -14.90 14.34
C THR A 40 -16.34 -14.71 13.27
N ILE A 41 -15.23 -14.07 13.63
CA ILE A 41 -14.08 -13.86 12.76
C ILE A 41 -12.82 -14.45 13.40
N PRO A 42 -12.21 -15.49 12.80
CA PRO A 42 -10.96 -16.07 13.29
C PRO A 42 -9.78 -15.11 13.14
N VAL A 43 -9.05 -14.88 14.24
CA VAL A 43 -7.93 -13.93 14.28
C VAL A 43 -6.71 -14.50 15.01
N GLY A 44 -5.54 -13.98 14.64
CA GLY A 44 -4.27 -14.27 15.27
C GLY A 44 -3.89 -13.26 16.34
N THR A 45 -2.60 -13.26 16.68
CA THR A 45 -2.02 -12.39 17.70
C THR A 45 -2.10 -10.92 17.28
N ALA A 46 -2.55 -10.07 18.21
CA ALA A 46 -2.72 -8.65 17.97
C ALA A 46 -1.39 -7.88 17.88
N ARG A 47 -1.39 -6.75 17.17
CA ARG A 47 -0.31 -5.74 17.15
C ARG A 47 -0.89 -4.34 17.32
N GLY A 48 -0.04 -3.36 17.62
CA GLY A 48 -0.41 -1.94 17.68
C GLY A 48 -0.70 -1.52 19.12
N ALA A 49 -1.82 -0.82 19.32
CA ALA A 49 -2.25 -0.38 20.65
C ALA A 49 -2.54 -1.59 21.57
N ALA A 50 -2.32 -1.42 22.87
CA ALA A 50 -2.53 -2.48 23.86
C ALA A 50 -4.01 -2.79 24.15
N ALA A 51 -4.94 -1.92 23.73
CA ALA A 51 -6.35 -2.08 24.00
C ALA A 51 -6.92 -3.32 23.29
N THR A 52 -7.52 -4.24 24.05
CA THR A 52 -8.11 -5.46 23.53
C THR A 52 -9.58 -5.28 23.15
N ILE A 53 -10.09 -6.12 22.25
CA ILE A 53 -11.52 -6.15 21.89
C ILE A 53 -12.38 -6.56 23.08
N ALA A 54 -13.43 -5.78 23.35
CA ALA A 54 -14.49 -6.05 24.30
C ALA A 54 -15.87 -5.92 23.64
N ALA A 55 -16.92 -6.42 24.31
CA ALA A 55 -18.29 -6.28 23.84
C ALA A 55 -18.64 -4.80 23.61
N GLY A 56 -19.23 -4.50 22.45
CA GLY A 56 -19.64 -3.16 22.05
C GLY A 56 -18.60 -2.37 21.25
N ASP A 57 -17.34 -2.85 21.16
CA ASP A 57 -16.32 -2.20 20.35
C ASP A 57 -16.68 -2.19 18.86
N LEU A 58 -16.34 -1.07 18.21
CA LEU A 58 -16.38 -0.96 16.76
C LEU A 58 -15.13 -1.61 16.14
N LEU A 59 -15.37 -2.42 15.12
CA LEU A 59 -14.33 -3.10 14.36
C LEU A 59 -14.44 -2.74 12.88
N LEU A 60 -13.30 -2.60 12.23
CA LEU A 60 -13.18 -2.51 10.77
C LEU A 60 -12.60 -3.82 10.24
N VAL A 61 -13.34 -4.50 9.36
CA VAL A 61 -12.88 -5.69 8.64
C VAL A 61 -12.49 -5.26 7.24
N MET A 62 -11.24 -5.49 6.83
CA MET A 62 -10.72 -4.97 5.55
C MET A 62 -9.86 -6.01 4.83
N GLN A 63 -10.24 -6.33 3.59
CA GLN A 63 -9.43 -7.18 2.71
C GLN A 63 -8.27 -6.35 2.16
N MET A 64 -7.04 -6.76 2.46
CA MET A 64 -5.84 -6.04 2.05
C MET A 64 -5.34 -6.51 0.69
N GLN A 65 -5.31 -7.82 0.48
CA GLN A 65 -4.83 -8.44 -0.77
C GLN A 65 -5.78 -9.55 -1.20
N ASP A 66 -6.12 -9.60 -2.48
CA ASP A 66 -6.91 -10.68 -3.09
C ASP A 66 -6.90 -10.68 -4.63
N ALA A 67 -6.30 -9.69 -5.28
CA ALA A 67 -6.42 -9.48 -6.71
C ALA A 67 -5.80 -10.64 -7.51
N SER A 68 -6.43 -10.97 -8.64
CA SER A 68 -5.92 -11.93 -9.61
C SER A 68 -5.21 -11.21 -10.75
N ILE A 69 -4.15 -11.82 -11.28
CA ILE A 69 -3.37 -11.32 -12.40
C ILE A 69 -3.22 -12.42 -13.45
N ASN A 70 -2.94 -12.03 -14.69
CA ASN A 70 -2.30 -12.92 -15.65
C ASN A 70 -0.79 -12.99 -15.31
N SER A 71 -0.28 -14.18 -15.01
CA SER A 71 1.12 -14.41 -14.64
C SER A 71 1.97 -14.98 -15.77
N THR A 72 1.50 -14.89 -17.02
CA THR A 72 2.25 -15.34 -18.19
C THR A 72 3.46 -14.44 -18.41
N ASN A 73 4.61 -15.02 -18.73
CA ASN A 73 5.85 -14.30 -18.99
C ASN A 73 5.87 -13.62 -20.37
N THR A 74 4.96 -12.68 -20.57
CA THR A 74 4.81 -11.88 -21.80
C THR A 74 4.23 -10.51 -21.46
N ALA A 75 4.07 -9.65 -22.47
CA ALA A 75 3.34 -8.39 -22.34
C ALA A 75 1.88 -8.55 -21.87
N SER A 76 1.34 -9.77 -21.82
CA SER A 76 0.05 -10.04 -21.20
C SER A 76 0.09 -10.10 -19.67
N TYR A 77 1.25 -9.98 -19.02
CA TYR A 77 1.34 -9.97 -17.56
C TYR A 77 0.42 -8.89 -16.93
N GLY A 78 -0.11 -9.16 -15.74
CA GLY A 78 -1.01 -8.25 -15.03
C GLY A 78 -2.44 -8.35 -15.54
N ASN A 79 -2.88 -7.39 -16.36
CA ASN A 79 -4.24 -7.30 -16.87
C ASN A 79 -4.56 -8.16 -18.10
N GLY A 80 -3.58 -8.87 -18.67
CA GLY A 80 -3.76 -9.63 -19.91
C GLY A 80 -3.26 -8.93 -21.18
N ALA A 81 -2.81 -7.67 -21.10
CA ALA A 81 -2.48 -6.88 -22.30
C ALA A 81 -1.30 -5.89 -22.19
N SER A 82 -0.97 -5.40 -21.00
CA SER A 82 -0.07 -4.23 -20.85
C SER A 82 1.20 -4.47 -20.03
N GLY A 83 1.37 -5.67 -19.48
CA GLY A 83 2.43 -5.96 -18.52
C GLY A 83 2.16 -5.39 -17.12
N ALA A 84 0.99 -4.78 -16.90
CA ALA A 84 0.59 -4.16 -15.64
C ALA A 84 -0.86 -4.48 -15.26
N GLY A 85 -1.19 -4.33 -13.98
CA GLY A 85 -2.56 -4.37 -13.48
C GLY A 85 -3.05 -5.76 -13.11
N PHE A 86 -4.36 -5.95 -13.15
CA PHE A 86 -5.05 -7.14 -12.66
C PHE A 86 -6.13 -7.60 -13.65
N THR A 87 -6.46 -8.89 -13.63
CA THR A 87 -7.60 -9.46 -14.37
C THR A 87 -8.89 -9.35 -13.57
N ALA A 88 -8.79 -9.42 -12.23
CA ALA A 88 -9.90 -9.18 -11.32
C ALA A 88 -9.38 -8.63 -10.00
N ILE A 89 -10.02 -7.57 -9.48
CA ILE A 89 -9.65 -6.98 -8.20
C ILE A 89 -10.12 -7.82 -7.00
N ASN A 90 -11.08 -8.73 -7.23
CA ASN A 90 -11.72 -9.59 -6.23
C ASN A 90 -12.16 -8.79 -4.98
N ASN A 91 -11.88 -9.29 -3.78
CA ASN A 91 -12.26 -8.60 -2.54
C ASN A 91 -11.29 -7.48 -2.15
N SER A 92 -10.18 -7.27 -2.86
CA SER A 92 -9.14 -6.31 -2.43
C SER A 92 -9.72 -4.91 -2.19
N GLY A 93 -9.45 -4.40 -0.99
CA GLY A 93 -9.91 -3.12 -0.48
C GLY A 93 -11.37 -3.05 -0.03
N ASN A 94 -12.17 -4.10 -0.23
CA ASN A 94 -13.50 -4.16 0.39
C ASN A 94 -13.34 -4.07 1.91
N TYR A 95 -14.17 -3.25 2.54
CA TYR A 95 -14.20 -3.14 3.98
C TYR A 95 -15.63 -2.96 4.50
N GLU A 96 -15.85 -3.28 5.77
CA GLU A 96 -17.09 -2.96 6.46
C GLU A 96 -16.85 -2.77 7.96
N PHE A 97 -17.74 -1.99 8.59
CA PHE A 97 -17.75 -1.82 10.04
C PHE A 97 -18.71 -2.82 10.70
N VAL A 98 -18.26 -3.50 11.75
CA VAL A 98 -19.06 -4.40 12.58
C VAL A 98 -18.87 -4.09 14.05
N LYS A 99 -19.78 -4.57 14.90
CA LYS A 99 -19.67 -4.45 16.35
C LYS A 99 -19.21 -5.77 16.95
N ALA A 100 -18.25 -5.75 17.88
CA ALA A 100 -17.93 -6.90 18.70
C ALA A 100 -19.10 -7.22 19.64
N SER A 101 -19.60 -8.45 19.66
CA SER A 101 -20.62 -8.89 20.63
C SER A 101 -19.99 -9.44 21.92
N GLY A 102 -18.67 -9.63 21.94
CA GLY A 102 -17.91 -10.15 23.07
C GLY A 102 -16.39 -10.05 22.84
N PRO A 103 -15.57 -10.38 23.84
CA PRO A 103 -14.12 -10.49 23.67
C PRO A 103 -13.75 -11.69 22.77
N ILE A 104 -12.49 -11.77 22.36
CA ILE A 104 -11.96 -12.93 21.63
C ILE A 104 -12.13 -14.17 22.50
N SER A 105 -12.75 -15.21 21.94
CA SER A 105 -12.94 -16.50 22.58
C SER A 105 -12.65 -17.61 21.57
N GLY A 106 -11.85 -18.60 21.97
CA GLY A 106 -11.46 -19.69 21.07
C GLY A 106 -10.71 -19.23 19.81
N GLY A 107 -10.00 -18.09 19.86
CA GLY A 107 -9.28 -17.52 18.72
C GLY A 107 -10.16 -16.80 17.68
N ALA A 108 -11.42 -16.53 18.00
CA ALA A 108 -12.33 -15.79 17.13
C ALA A 108 -13.02 -14.63 17.86
N ILE A 109 -13.29 -13.56 17.13
CA ILE A 109 -14.05 -12.41 17.61
C ILE A 109 -15.54 -12.64 17.30
N PRO A 110 -16.43 -12.70 18.30
CA PRO A 110 -17.86 -12.71 18.04
C PRO A 110 -18.32 -11.29 17.64
N ILE A 111 -19.14 -11.19 16.59
CA ILE A 111 -19.55 -9.94 15.97
C ILE A 111 -21.07 -9.85 15.74
N THR A 112 -21.52 -8.62 15.50
CA THR A 112 -22.80 -8.28 14.91
C THR A 112 -22.55 -7.27 13.80
N GLY A 113 -22.78 -7.66 12.56
CA GLY A 113 -22.68 -6.82 11.37
C GLY A 113 -24.05 -6.43 10.81
N SER A 114 -24.04 -5.92 9.58
CA SER A 114 -25.24 -5.47 8.84
C SER A 114 -25.64 -6.41 7.70
N GLY A 115 -24.93 -7.53 7.54
CA GLY A 115 -25.28 -8.60 6.61
C GLY A 115 -26.49 -9.41 7.08
N VAL A 116 -26.84 -10.42 6.29
CA VAL A 116 -27.93 -11.36 6.60
C VAL A 116 -27.70 -11.99 7.98
N ASN A 117 -28.75 -12.04 8.80
CA ASN A 117 -28.72 -12.56 10.18
C ASN A 117 -27.69 -11.87 11.12
N GLY A 118 -27.30 -10.62 10.84
CA GLY A 118 -26.32 -9.90 11.64
C GLY A 118 -24.88 -10.36 11.42
N GLY A 119 -24.58 -11.02 10.30
CA GLY A 119 -23.22 -11.36 9.87
C GLY A 119 -22.57 -10.27 9.00
N LEU A 120 -21.54 -10.66 8.26
CA LEU A 120 -20.82 -9.80 7.31
C LEU A 120 -21.60 -9.59 6.00
N ILE A 121 -21.41 -8.42 5.39
CA ILE A 121 -21.88 -8.08 4.04
C ILE A 121 -20.97 -8.71 3.00
N TYR A 122 -19.65 -8.66 3.21
CA TYR A 122 -18.66 -9.19 2.29
C TYR A 122 -18.09 -10.52 2.78
N SER A 123 -17.65 -11.35 1.83
CA SER A 123 -16.75 -12.45 2.12
C SER A 123 -15.33 -11.92 2.19
N TYR A 124 -14.53 -12.45 3.10
CA TYR A 124 -13.12 -12.13 3.24
C TYR A 124 -12.28 -13.39 3.12
N THR A 125 -11.21 -13.31 2.33
CA THR A 125 -10.43 -14.47 1.91
C THR A 125 -9.04 -14.45 2.54
N ILE A 126 -8.67 -15.57 3.16
CA ILE A 126 -7.31 -15.93 3.55
C ILE A 126 -6.89 -17.12 2.70
N ALA A 127 -5.81 -16.95 1.95
CA ALA A 127 -5.21 -18.01 1.15
C ALA A 127 -3.71 -17.75 0.98
N ALA A 128 -2.90 -18.79 1.09
CA ALA A 128 -1.50 -18.72 0.69
C ALA A 128 -1.38 -18.51 -0.83
N ALA A 129 -0.25 -17.97 -1.27
CA ALA A 129 0.04 -17.89 -2.70
C ALA A 129 0.17 -19.30 -3.32
N THR A 130 -0.21 -19.42 -4.58
CA THR A 130 -0.18 -20.65 -5.38
C THR A 130 0.42 -20.35 -6.74
N GLY A 131 0.65 -21.39 -7.55
CA GLY A 131 1.13 -21.23 -8.93
C GLY A 131 0.19 -20.48 -9.88
N VAL A 132 -1.03 -20.13 -9.45
CA VAL A 132 -2.03 -19.45 -10.30
C VAL A 132 -2.63 -18.18 -9.67
N LYS A 133 -2.42 -17.95 -8.37
CA LYS A 133 -2.94 -16.76 -7.67
C LYS A 133 -2.04 -16.40 -6.51
N GLY A 134 -1.81 -15.09 -6.33
CA GLY A 134 -1.05 -14.59 -5.18
C GLY A 134 -1.82 -14.69 -3.86
N LYS A 135 -1.16 -14.28 -2.79
CA LYS A 135 -1.69 -14.35 -1.42
C LYS A 135 -2.98 -13.53 -1.28
N SER A 136 -3.96 -14.08 -0.56
CA SER A 136 -5.13 -13.34 -0.07
C SER A 136 -5.02 -13.12 1.43
N THR A 137 -5.23 -11.89 1.89
CA THR A 137 -5.26 -11.59 3.32
C THR A 137 -6.14 -10.41 3.68
N TYR A 138 -6.73 -10.48 4.88
CA TYR A 138 -7.52 -9.42 5.49
C TYR A 138 -7.13 -9.27 6.96
N GLN A 139 -7.51 -8.14 7.54
CA GLN A 139 -7.31 -7.86 8.97
C GLN A 139 -8.58 -7.33 9.60
N VAL A 140 -8.66 -7.47 10.92
CA VAL A 140 -9.67 -6.84 11.77
C VAL A 140 -8.99 -5.77 12.61
N ILE A 141 -9.55 -4.56 12.64
CA ILE A 141 -8.96 -3.41 13.32
C ILE A 141 -9.94 -2.92 14.38
N ARG A 142 -9.49 -2.81 15.63
CA ARG A 142 -10.26 -2.16 16.68
C ARG A 142 -10.22 -0.65 16.45
N VAL A 143 -11.39 -0.04 16.29
CA VAL A 143 -11.55 1.39 16.03
C VAL A 143 -12.03 2.08 17.31
N PRO A 144 -11.21 2.93 17.94
CA PRO A 144 -11.64 3.63 19.15
C PRO A 144 -12.75 4.64 18.82
N GLN A 145 -13.79 4.70 19.68
CA GLN A 145 -14.90 5.65 19.54
C GLN A 145 -14.91 6.65 20.70
N TYR A 146 -14.76 7.94 20.41
CA TYR A 146 -14.75 9.01 21.42
C TYR A 146 -15.90 10.01 21.23
N ALA A 147 -16.31 10.69 22.29
CA ALA A 147 -17.21 11.85 22.23
C ALA A 147 -16.55 13.02 21.52
N THR A 148 -15.34 13.37 21.98
CA THR A 148 -14.49 14.41 21.42
C THR A 148 -13.04 13.96 21.51
N ALA A 149 -12.18 14.52 20.66
CA ALA A 149 -10.74 14.29 20.72
C ALA A 149 -9.98 15.46 20.11
N THR A 150 -8.68 15.52 20.38
CA THR A 150 -7.73 16.50 19.84
C THR A 150 -6.62 15.75 19.13
N LEU A 151 -6.27 16.16 17.92
CA LEU A 151 -5.13 15.58 17.20
C LEU A 151 -3.79 16.04 17.81
N SER A 152 -2.80 15.15 17.73
CA SER A 152 -1.39 15.52 17.93
C SER A 152 -0.58 15.12 16.70
N SER A 153 0.56 15.77 16.51
CA SER A 153 1.48 15.42 15.41
C SER A 153 2.23 14.09 15.61
N THR A 154 1.96 13.38 16.70
CA THR A 154 2.53 12.04 16.96
C THR A 154 1.54 10.91 16.68
N LEU A 155 0.28 11.25 16.35
CA LEU A 155 -0.72 10.26 15.98
C LEU A 155 -0.33 9.59 14.66
N THR A 156 -0.32 8.25 14.66
CA THR A 156 0.13 7.44 13.51
C THR A 156 -0.49 6.03 13.55
N ALA A 157 -0.20 5.22 12.54
CA ALA A 157 -0.52 3.80 12.47
C ALA A 157 0.73 2.93 12.67
N SER A 158 0.54 1.63 12.91
CA SER A 158 1.62 0.68 12.66
C SER A 158 1.81 0.48 11.15
N ALA A 159 3.03 0.37 10.65
CA ALA A 159 3.30 0.03 9.24
C ALA A 159 2.70 -1.33 8.87
N TRP A 160 2.27 -1.50 7.62
CA TRP A 160 1.90 -2.81 7.08
C TRP A 160 3.08 -3.80 7.15
N ASP A 161 2.83 -5.02 7.63
CA ASP A 161 3.87 -6.06 7.78
C ASP A 161 3.69 -7.28 6.86
N GLY A 162 2.69 -7.25 5.97
CA GLY A 162 2.27 -8.40 5.16
C GLY A 162 1.07 -9.16 5.72
N SER A 163 0.58 -8.79 6.91
CA SER A 163 -0.59 -9.40 7.54
C SER A 163 -1.53 -8.39 8.19
N SER A 164 -1.00 -7.33 8.79
CA SER A 164 -1.78 -6.32 9.50
C SER A 164 -1.04 -4.97 9.61
N GLY A 165 -1.78 -3.90 9.93
CA GLY A 165 -1.29 -2.52 9.97
C GLY A 165 -1.65 -1.71 8.73
N GLY A 166 -1.01 -0.55 8.59
CA GLY A 166 -1.16 0.38 7.47
C GLY A 166 -2.41 1.24 7.53
N VAL A 167 -3.23 1.14 8.57
CA VAL A 167 -4.53 1.85 8.68
C VAL A 167 -4.62 2.60 10.00
N LEU A 168 -4.84 3.91 9.94
CA LEU A 168 -5.23 4.75 11.06
C LEU A 168 -6.74 5.00 10.96
N ALA A 169 -7.54 4.41 11.86
CA ALA A 169 -8.99 4.53 11.86
C ALA A 169 -9.50 5.15 13.16
N LEU A 170 -10.41 6.11 13.05
CA LEU A 170 -10.98 6.84 14.19
C LEU A 170 -12.47 7.13 13.98
N ASP A 171 -13.23 7.02 15.06
CA ASP A 171 -14.65 7.37 15.11
C ASP A 171 -14.89 8.39 16.23
N ILE A 172 -15.32 9.61 15.88
CA ILE A 172 -15.60 10.69 16.85
C ILE A 172 -17.07 11.10 16.72
N ALA A 173 -17.84 10.96 17.79
CA ALA A 173 -19.27 11.31 17.76
C ALA A 173 -19.50 12.82 17.61
N GLY A 174 -18.67 13.64 18.26
CA GLY A 174 -18.76 15.10 18.28
C GLY A 174 -17.62 15.78 17.51
N ALA A 175 -17.05 16.83 18.09
CA ALA A 175 -15.99 17.61 17.47
C ALA A 175 -14.61 16.92 17.60
N LEU A 176 -13.89 16.85 16.48
CA LEU A 176 -12.46 16.58 16.44
C LEU A 176 -11.71 17.91 16.32
N THR A 177 -10.89 18.22 17.33
CA THR A 177 -10.03 19.41 17.33
C THR A 177 -8.75 19.11 16.57
N LEU A 178 -8.52 19.82 15.46
CA LEU A 178 -7.43 19.57 14.53
C LEU A 178 -6.05 20.06 15.03
N ASN A 179 -6.05 21.07 15.91
CA ASN A 179 -4.90 21.45 16.75
C ASN A 179 -3.58 21.79 16.00
N ALA A 180 -3.67 22.29 14.76
CA ALA A 180 -2.52 22.51 13.87
C ALA A 180 -1.62 21.25 13.73
N ALA A 181 -2.17 20.07 13.96
CA ALA A 181 -1.42 18.83 13.99
C ALA A 181 -1.02 18.38 12.58
N THR A 182 0.10 17.67 12.47
CA THR A 182 0.45 16.89 11.28
C THR A 182 0.32 15.41 11.60
N VAL A 183 -0.75 14.77 11.14
CA VAL A 183 -0.97 13.33 11.29
C VAL A 183 -0.44 12.63 10.06
N SER A 184 0.47 11.68 10.25
CA SER A 184 1.19 11.03 9.15
C SER A 184 1.06 9.52 9.18
N VAL A 185 0.72 8.95 8.03
CA VAL A 185 0.86 7.52 7.71
C VAL A 185 1.71 7.34 6.44
N ASP A 186 2.65 8.25 6.21
CA ASP A 186 3.58 8.21 5.09
C ASP A 186 4.43 6.93 5.17
N ALA A 187 4.64 6.28 4.02
CA ALA A 187 5.42 5.04 3.91
C ALA A 187 4.93 3.84 4.77
N LEU A 188 3.68 3.87 5.28
CA LEU A 188 3.12 2.80 6.11
C LEU A 188 2.28 1.77 5.32
N GLY A 189 2.24 1.89 3.99
CA GLY A 189 1.49 1.06 3.05
C GLY A 189 2.25 -0.18 2.59
N PHE A 190 1.94 -0.68 1.39
CA PHE A 190 2.62 -1.86 0.85
C PHE A 190 4.11 -1.58 0.66
N ARG A 191 4.95 -2.58 0.98
CA ARG A 191 6.41 -2.42 1.01
C ARG A 191 7.00 -2.44 -0.39
N GLY A 192 8.11 -1.73 -0.58
CA GLY A 192 8.88 -1.80 -1.81
C GLY A 192 9.66 -3.10 -1.93
N ALA A 193 10.16 -3.41 -3.13
CA ALA A 193 11.05 -4.55 -3.34
C ALA A 193 12.41 -4.30 -2.69
N ALA A 194 13.03 -5.35 -2.13
CA ALA A 194 14.43 -5.27 -1.73
C ALA A 194 15.35 -5.21 -2.96
N GLY A 195 16.37 -4.36 -2.92
CA GLY A 195 17.48 -4.38 -3.86
C GLY A 195 18.40 -5.57 -3.57
N LEU A 196 18.49 -6.50 -4.51
CA LEU A 196 19.32 -7.70 -4.38
C LEU A 196 20.55 -7.55 -5.27
N GLN A 197 21.73 -7.85 -4.73
CA GLN A 197 22.94 -7.89 -5.54
C GLN A 197 23.09 -9.28 -6.16
N LEU A 198 22.91 -9.37 -7.48
CA LEU A 198 22.89 -10.64 -8.22
C LEU A 198 23.94 -10.67 -9.33
N ASN A 199 24.41 -11.85 -9.72
CA ASN A 199 25.52 -12.02 -10.68
C ASN A 199 25.19 -12.89 -11.90
N GLY A 200 23.91 -13.03 -12.24
CA GLY A 200 23.47 -13.86 -13.35
C GLY A 200 23.54 -15.36 -13.04
N GLY A 201 23.93 -16.15 -14.04
CA GLY A 201 24.12 -17.60 -13.88
C GLY A 201 22.83 -18.44 -13.80
N VAL A 202 21.67 -17.82 -14.04
CA VAL A 202 20.36 -18.49 -14.18
C VAL A 202 19.75 -18.17 -15.54
N ALA A 203 18.80 -19.00 -15.99
CA ALA A 203 18.14 -18.80 -17.28
C ALA A 203 17.12 -17.65 -17.20
N GLY A 204 17.26 -16.64 -18.06
CA GLY A 204 16.33 -15.53 -18.20
C GLY A 204 16.49 -14.84 -19.56
N ALA A 205 15.61 -13.89 -19.88
CA ALA A 205 15.63 -13.11 -21.11
C ALA A 205 15.28 -11.62 -20.87
N ASN A 206 15.78 -10.73 -21.72
CA ASN A 206 15.46 -9.29 -21.66
C ASN A 206 13.99 -8.98 -22.01
N THR A 207 13.23 -9.99 -22.39
CA THR A 207 11.79 -9.92 -22.63
C THR A 207 10.96 -10.35 -21.43
N ASP A 208 11.58 -10.76 -20.32
CA ASP A 208 10.88 -11.29 -19.16
C ASP A 208 10.04 -10.23 -18.47
N TYR A 209 8.78 -10.56 -18.21
CA TYR A 209 7.84 -9.85 -17.34
C TYR A 209 7.72 -10.51 -15.97
N VAL A 210 8.13 -11.77 -15.85
CA VAL A 210 8.19 -12.48 -14.58
C VAL A 210 9.38 -13.43 -14.58
N HIS A 211 10.13 -13.40 -13.48
CA HIS A 211 11.18 -14.35 -13.18
C HIS A 211 11.10 -14.75 -11.70
N THR A 212 11.56 -15.95 -11.36
CA THR A 212 11.57 -16.42 -9.96
C THR A 212 12.60 -15.66 -9.13
N SER A 213 12.24 -15.34 -7.89
CA SER A 213 13.16 -14.74 -6.94
C SER A 213 14.22 -15.76 -6.49
N PRO A 214 15.48 -15.33 -6.19
CA PRO A 214 16.43 -16.20 -5.53
C PRO A 214 15.86 -16.73 -4.22
N ALA A 215 15.86 -18.05 -4.02
CA ALA A 215 15.24 -18.68 -2.85
C ALA A 215 15.95 -18.32 -1.53
N THR A 216 17.19 -17.85 -1.59
CA THR A 216 17.98 -17.43 -0.42
C THR A 216 18.84 -16.24 -0.78
N TYR A 217 18.83 -15.22 0.07
CA TYR A 217 19.70 -14.06 0.00
C TYR A 217 20.09 -13.65 1.42
N THR A 218 21.38 -13.52 1.66
CA THR A 218 21.95 -13.21 2.99
C THR A 218 22.66 -11.86 3.02
N GLY A 219 22.44 -11.02 2.00
CA GLY A 219 23.18 -9.78 1.81
C GLY A 219 24.54 -9.97 1.11
N VAL A 220 24.79 -11.18 0.61
CA VAL A 220 25.96 -11.53 -0.20
C VAL A 220 25.49 -11.79 -1.63
N VAL A 221 26.34 -11.41 -2.60
CA VAL A 221 26.12 -11.68 -4.03
C VAL A 221 25.72 -13.14 -4.24
N THR A 222 24.61 -13.35 -4.95
CA THR A 222 24.08 -14.69 -5.22
C THR A 222 23.62 -14.81 -6.68
N ALA A 223 23.50 -16.05 -7.16
CA ALA A 223 23.00 -16.33 -8.51
C ALA A 223 21.55 -15.85 -8.67
N GLY A 224 21.28 -15.11 -9.74
CA GLY A 224 19.99 -14.49 -10.00
C GLY A 224 20.09 -13.38 -11.03
N VAL A 225 18.92 -12.95 -11.52
CA VAL A 225 18.79 -11.85 -12.50
C VAL A 225 17.60 -10.97 -12.12
N ASP A 226 17.56 -9.79 -12.73
CA ASP A 226 16.49 -8.80 -12.64
C ASP A 226 16.35 -8.14 -11.27
N GLY A 227 15.47 -7.12 -11.20
CA GLY A 227 15.00 -6.49 -9.97
C GLY A 227 13.69 -7.11 -9.48
N GLY A 228 13.42 -6.97 -8.18
CA GLY A 228 12.19 -7.45 -7.57
C GLY A 228 11.00 -6.53 -7.81
N LYS A 229 9.78 -7.07 -7.79
CA LYS A 229 8.51 -6.34 -7.81
C LYS A 229 8.18 -5.84 -6.41
N GLY A 230 7.47 -4.72 -6.30
CA GLY A 230 6.96 -4.24 -5.00
C GLY A 230 5.84 -5.14 -4.46
N GLU A 231 5.38 -4.89 -3.24
CA GLU A 231 4.17 -5.48 -2.68
C GLU A 231 2.92 -4.71 -3.12
N GLY A 232 1.78 -5.40 -3.25
CA GLY A 232 0.51 -4.81 -3.66
C GLY A 232 -0.71 -5.70 -3.40
N VAL A 233 -1.88 -5.31 -3.91
CA VAL A 233 -3.15 -6.03 -3.69
C VAL A 233 -3.20 -7.42 -4.33
N ALA A 234 -2.29 -7.73 -5.25
CA ALA A 234 -2.18 -9.04 -5.89
C ALA A 234 -1.29 -10.04 -5.13
N GLY A 235 -0.53 -9.59 -4.13
CA GLY A 235 0.41 -10.44 -3.38
C GLY A 235 1.64 -9.68 -2.89
N THR A 236 2.62 -10.44 -2.41
CA THR A 236 3.84 -9.94 -1.78
C THR A 236 5.04 -10.68 -2.38
N PRO A 237 6.10 -9.99 -2.84
CA PRO A 237 7.30 -10.67 -3.36
C PRO A 237 8.04 -11.42 -2.24
N LEU A 238 8.95 -12.33 -2.61
CA LEU A 238 9.78 -13.04 -1.63
C LEU A 238 10.68 -12.08 -0.82
N TRP A 239 11.15 -11.00 -1.45
CA TRP A 239 12.08 -10.05 -0.84
C TRP A 239 11.50 -8.64 -0.87
N VAL A 240 11.25 -8.09 0.32
CA VAL A 240 10.77 -6.72 0.51
C VAL A 240 11.81 -5.87 1.23
N GLU A 241 11.80 -4.57 0.95
CA GLU A 241 12.57 -3.59 1.71
C GLU A 241 11.84 -3.29 3.02
N VAL A 242 12.56 -3.42 4.14
CA VAL A 242 12.09 -3.01 5.46
C VAL A 242 13.28 -2.43 6.23
N ALA A 243 13.10 -1.24 6.81
CA ALA A 243 14.08 -0.61 7.69
C ALA A 243 15.47 -0.45 7.04
N ASN A 244 15.49 -0.05 5.76
CA ASN A 244 16.67 0.15 4.92
C ASN A 244 17.45 -1.14 4.66
N THR A 245 16.80 -2.31 4.76
CA THR A 245 17.39 -3.62 4.50
C THR A 245 16.40 -4.55 3.79
N PHE A 246 16.86 -5.75 3.44
CA PHE A 246 16.03 -6.80 2.86
C PHE A 246 15.38 -7.66 3.95
N LEU A 247 14.16 -8.10 3.70
CA LEU A 247 13.42 -9.06 4.53
C LEU A 247 12.84 -10.16 3.64
N SER A 248 13.07 -11.42 4.01
CA SER A 248 12.38 -12.55 3.40
C SER A 248 10.95 -12.66 3.93
N THR A 249 10.00 -12.82 3.03
CA THR A 249 8.59 -13.12 3.35
C THR A 249 8.31 -14.63 3.38
N GLY A 250 9.34 -15.46 3.16
CA GLY A 250 9.32 -16.91 3.23
C GLY A 250 8.91 -17.61 1.92
N THR A 251 8.08 -16.99 1.09
CA THR A 251 7.70 -17.52 -0.23
C THR A 251 7.45 -16.39 -1.21
N ASP A 252 7.65 -16.64 -2.50
CA ASP A 252 7.19 -15.73 -3.54
C ASP A 252 5.67 -15.73 -3.59
N GLY A 253 5.07 -14.57 -3.32
CA GLY A 253 3.62 -14.39 -3.29
C GLY A 253 3.03 -14.02 -4.65
N TYR A 254 3.84 -13.90 -5.70
CA TYR A 254 3.37 -13.75 -7.08
C TYR A 254 3.50 -15.05 -7.85
N PRO A 255 2.44 -15.50 -8.56
CA PRO A 255 2.53 -16.69 -9.39
C PRO A 255 3.64 -16.57 -10.43
N ASN A 256 4.44 -17.64 -10.57
CA ASN A 256 5.63 -17.74 -11.43
C ASN A 256 6.82 -16.85 -11.04
N GLY A 257 6.69 -15.98 -10.03
CA GLY A 257 7.81 -15.23 -9.46
C GLY A 257 7.57 -13.73 -9.28
N GLY A 258 8.44 -13.14 -8.46
CA GLY A 258 8.42 -11.76 -8.02
C GLY A 258 9.50 -10.88 -8.61
N MET A 259 10.19 -11.32 -9.68
CA MET A 259 11.24 -10.55 -10.36
C MET A 259 10.81 -10.14 -11.78
N ALA A 260 11.59 -9.26 -12.41
CA ALA A 260 11.40 -8.71 -13.77
C ALA A 260 10.25 -7.68 -13.89
N ARG A 261 10.10 -7.13 -15.10
CA ARG A 261 9.37 -5.86 -15.36
C ARG A 261 7.88 -5.83 -15.20
N GLY A 262 7.19 -6.97 -15.15
CA GLY A 262 5.74 -6.99 -15.07
C GLY A 262 5.24 -6.44 -13.72
N ALA A 263 4.29 -5.51 -13.75
CA ALA A 263 3.71 -4.86 -12.57
C ALA A 263 2.41 -5.57 -12.13
N PRO A 264 2.40 -6.26 -10.97
CA PRO A 264 1.22 -6.98 -10.51
C PRO A 264 0.27 -6.03 -9.78
N ALA A 265 -0.89 -5.78 -10.38
CA ALA A 265 -1.89 -4.84 -9.88
C ALA A 265 -1.31 -3.43 -9.62
N ASP A 266 -1.29 -3.00 -8.37
CA ASP A 266 -0.83 -1.69 -7.93
C ASP A 266 0.65 -1.63 -7.52
N ALA A 267 1.34 -2.77 -7.50
CA ALA A 267 2.77 -2.83 -7.23
C ALA A 267 3.58 -2.45 -8.48
N GLY A 268 4.72 -1.78 -8.27
CA GLY A 268 5.70 -1.53 -9.32
C GLY A 268 6.45 -2.80 -9.76
N GLY A 269 6.70 -2.93 -11.06
CA GLY A 269 7.54 -3.99 -11.62
C GLY A 269 9.03 -3.78 -11.31
N GLY A 270 9.82 -4.85 -11.27
CA GLY A 270 11.28 -4.74 -11.13
C GLY A 270 11.96 -4.35 -12.45
N GLY A 271 13.25 -4.00 -12.44
CA GLY A 271 14.00 -3.84 -13.69
C GLY A 271 14.34 -5.18 -14.33
N THR A 272 13.99 -5.43 -15.59
CA THR A 272 14.53 -6.60 -16.31
C THR A 272 15.95 -6.28 -16.77
N ASP A 273 16.92 -7.13 -16.46
CA ASP A 273 18.31 -6.90 -16.83
C ASP A 273 18.51 -7.07 -18.34
N GLY A 274 19.41 -6.31 -18.95
CA GLY A 274 19.71 -6.41 -20.38
C GLY A 274 20.65 -7.55 -20.76
N GLY A 275 21.40 -8.10 -19.79
CA GLY A 275 22.52 -9.02 -19.95
C GLY A 275 22.44 -10.15 -18.92
N GLN A 276 21.42 -11.00 -19.06
CA GLN A 276 20.99 -11.96 -18.02
C GLN A 276 22.08 -12.96 -17.63
N ALA A 277 23.00 -13.28 -18.54
CA ALA A 277 24.11 -14.19 -18.24
C ALA A 277 24.96 -13.71 -17.06
N ALA A 278 25.12 -12.39 -16.89
CA ALA A 278 25.94 -11.77 -15.85
C ALA A 278 25.15 -10.82 -14.93
N ASN A 279 23.89 -10.50 -15.26
CA ASN A 279 23.07 -9.49 -14.58
C ASN A 279 23.75 -8.12 -14.51
N ASP A 280 24.50 -7.78 -15.56
CA ASP A 280 25.39 -6.63 -15.57
C ASP A 280 24.85 -5.47 -16.40
N GLN A 281 23.57 -5.46 -16.76
CA GLN A 281 23.00 -4.48 -17.66
C GLN A 281 21.73 -3.88 -17.07
N ASN A 282 21.94 -3.00 -16.10
CA ASN A 282 20.91 -2.72 -15.11
C ASN A 282 19.82 -1.76 -15.58
N ALA A 283 18.56 -2.14 -15.40
CA ALA A 283 17.38 -1.32 -15.70
C ALA A 283 16.62 -0.91 -14.43
N GLY A 284 15.93 0.23 -14.48
CA GLY A 284 15.26 0.84 -13.32
C GLY A 284 13.99 0.10 -12.88
N GLY A 285 13.64 0.21 -11.60
CA GLY A 285 12.36 -0.28 -11.05
C GLY A 285 11.18 0.66 -11.35
N GLY A 286 10.00 0.10 -11.55
CA GLY A 286 8.75 0.87 -11.73
C GLY A 286 8.17 1.37 -10.42
N GLY A 287 7.50 2.52 -10.44
CA GLY A 287 6.81 3.06 -9.28
C GLY A 287 5.54 2.29 -8.92
N GLY A 288 5.18 2.25 -7.65
CA GLY A 288 3.87 1.75 -7.21
C GLY A 288 2.73 2.70 -7.62
N SER A 289 1.49 2.25 -7.55
CA SER A 289 0.29 3.04 -7.86
C SER A 289 -0.77 3.01 -6.75
N ASN A 290 -1.73 3.93 -6.88
CA ASN A 290 -2.99 3.92 -6.16
C ASN A 290 -4.04 4.68 -6.98
N GLY A 291 -4.32 5.95 -6.69
CA GLY A 291 -5.24 6.76 -7.48
C GLY A 291 -4.71 7.09 -8.88
N GLY A 292 -3.39 7.27 -8.99
CA GLY A 292 -2.65 7.44 -10.23
C GLY A 292 -1.79 6.23 -10.55
N THR A 293 -1.42 6.08 -11.82
CA THR A 293 -0.45 5.08 -12.29
C THR A 293 0.94 5.37 -11.73
N GLY A 294 1.71 4.31 -11.47
CA GLY A 294 3.15 4.44 -11.27
C GLY A 294 3.86 4.82 -12.57
N GLY A 295 5.02 5.43 -12.45
CA GLY A 295 5.94 5.69 -13.55
C GLY A 295 6.78 4.47 -13.89
N SER A 296 7.26 4.40 -15.13
CA SER A 296 8.14 3.33 -15.60
C SER A 296 9.58 3.59 -15.13
N GLY A 297 10.30 2.51 -14.83
CA GLY A 297 11.75 2.53 -14.62
C GLY A 297 12.51 2.81 -15.92
N GLY A 298 13.72 3.33 -15.78
CA GLY A 298 14.58 3.72 -16.89
C GLY A 298 15.24 2.56 -17.61
N ASP A 299 15.83 2.90 -18.76
CA ASP A 299 16.43 1.97 -19.71
C ASP A 299 17.67 1.28 -19.12
N SER A 300 18.00 0.10 -19.65
CA SER A 300 19.17 -0.64 -19.20
C SER A 300 20.48 0.07 -19.57
N TRP A 301 21.42 0.10 -18.63
CA TRP A 301 22.84 0.15 -18.99
C TRP A 301 23.22 -1.22 -19.60
N ASN A 302 24.19 -1.45 -20.48
CA ASN A 302 24.73 -0.68 -21.60
C ASN A 302 23.88 -0.90 -22.89
N SER A 303 22.94 -1.83 -22.85
CA SER A 303 22.12 -2.26 -24.00
C SER A 303 21.08 -1.22 -24.44
N THR A 304 20.80 -0.20 -23.62
CA THR A 304 19.87 0.90 -23.94
C THR A 304 18.45 0.40 -24.24
N LEU A 305 18.04 -0.71 -23.62
CA LEU A 305 16.73 -1.31 -23.86
C LEU A 305 15.68 -0.68 -22.93
N GLY A 306 14.50 -0.39 -23.48
CA GLY A 306 13.32 0.05 -22.73
C GLY A 306 12.66 -1.10 -21.95
N ILE A 307 13.41 -1.69 -21.03
CA ILE A 307 13.07 -2.88 -20.25
C ILE A 307 13.03 -2.63 -18.73
N GLY A 308 13.04 -1.36 -18.33
CA GLY A 308 12.72 -0.96 -16.97
C GLY A 308 11.35 -1.46 -16.53
N GLY A 309 11.19 -1.53 -15.21
CA GLY A 309 9.97 -1.98 -14.55
C GLY A 309 8.78 -1.15 -14.97
N VAL A 310 7.68 -1.83 -15.30
CA VAL A 310 6.42 -1.15 -15.60
C VAL A 310 5.87 -0.54 -14.31
N GLY A 311 5.28 0.64 -14.39
CA GLY A 311 4.59 1.25 -13.25
C GLY A 311 3.32 0.49 -12.87
N GLY A 312 2.95 0.50 -11.59
CA GLY A 312 1.69 -0.08 -11.11
C GLY A 312 0.46 0.53 -11.78
N ALA A 313 -0.61 -0.24 -11.90
CA ALA A 313 -1.89 0.24 -12.43
C ALA A 313 -2.78 0.83 -11.32
N PRO A 314 -3.65 1.83 -11.61
CA PRO A 314 -4.46 2.46 -10.59
C PRO A 314 -5.38 1.46 -9.87
N PHE A 315 -5.45 1.59 -8.54
CA PHE A 315 -6.40 0.86 -7.73
C PHE A 315 -7.81 1.45 -7.93
N PRO A 316 -8.85 0.63 -8.19
CA PRO A 316 -10.20 1.11 -8.49
C PRO A 316 -10.94 1.53 -7.20
N SER A 317 -10.47 2.61 -6.58
CA SER A 317 -10.98 3.08 -5.29
C SER A 317 -12.40 3.63 -5.38
N THR A 318 -13.20 3.32 -4.37
CA THR A 318 -14.51 3.93 -4.08
C THR A 318 -14.65 4.11 -2.57
N LEU A 319 -15.69 4.80 -2.10
CA LEU A 319 -15.97 4.88 -0.65
C LEU A 319 -16.26 3.52 0.00
N GLY A 320 -16.63 2.49 -0.75
CA GLY A 320 -16.80 1.12 -0.22
C GLY A 320 -15.57 0.22 -0.43
N ARG A 321 -14.53 0.74 -1.08
CA ARG A 321 -13.33 -0.02 -1.46
C ARG A 321 -12.12 0.89 -1.52
N ILE A 322 -11.22 0.76 -0.55
CA ILE A 322 -9.99 1.58 -0.45
C ILE A 322 -8.77 0.70 -0.27
N GLY A 323 -7.60 1.17 -0.70
CA GLY A 323 -6.35 0.42 -0.64
C GLY A 323 -5.20 1.20 0.00
N LEU A 324 -4.16 0.48 0.40
CA LEU A 324 -2.85 1.08 0.69
C LEU A 324 -2.23 1.55 -0.63
N GLY A 325 -1.24 2.44 -0.54
CA GLY A 325 -0.38 2.72 -1.70
C GLY A 325 0.49 1.50 -2.03
N GLY A 326 0.59 1.14 -3.31
CA GLY A 326 1.47 0.10 -3.79
C GLY A 326 2.96 0.42 -3.58
N GLY A 327 3.75 -0.63 -3.32
CA GLY A 327 5.20 -0.52 -3.21
C GLY A 327 5.87 -0.37 -4.58
N GLY A 328 6.98 0.36 -4.64
CA GLY A 328 7.84 0.44 -5.82
C GLY A 328 8.62 -0.85 -6.06
N GLY A 329 8.90 -1.16 -7.32
CA GLY A 329 9.80 -2.24 -7.71
C GLY A 329 11.27 -1.84 -7.59
N GLY A 330 12.16 -2.81 -7.46
CA GLY A 330 13.59 -2.61 -7.42
C GLY A 330 14.22 -2.54 -8.81
N GLY A 331 15.32 -1.81 -8.94
CA GLY A 331 16.19 -1.91 -10.12
C GLY A 331 16.97 -3.23 -10.12
N SER A 332 17.41 -3.71 -11.28
CA SER A 332 18.41 -4.80 -11.29
C SER A 332 19.77 -4.27 -10.82
N ARG A 333 20.58 -5.15 -10.25
CA ARG A 333 21.82 -4.76 -9.55
C ARG A 333 22.82 -5.89 -9.52
N ASN A 334 24.08 -5.58 -9.81
CA ASN A 334 25.23 -6.47 -9.66
C ASN A 334 26.39 -5.84 -8.86
N ASN A 335 26.36 -4.55 -8.61
CA ASN A 335 27.39 -3.80 -7.91
C ASN A 335 26.89 -3.26 -6.54
N SER A 336 27.58 -2.24 -6.02
CA SER A 336 27.31 -1.58 -4.74
C SER A 336 27.35 -2.49 -3.51
N PRO A 337 28.38 -3.35 -3.31
CA PRO A 337 28.41 -4.29 -2.19
C PRO A 337 28.35 -3.58 -0.84
N GLY A 338 27.56 -4.13 0.10
CA GLY A 338 27.38 -3.56 1.43
C GLY A 338 26.34 -2.43 1.54
N ASP A 339 25.81 -1.93 0.44
CA ASP A 339 24.66 -1.01 0.44
C ASP A 339 23.35 -1.82 0.32
N ALA A 340 22.59 -1.93 1.39
CA ALA A 340 21.34 -2.69 1.41
C ALA A 340 20.13 -1.91 0.83
N GLN A 341 20.28 -0.61 0.58
CA GLN A 341 19.24 0.25 0.00
C GLN A 341 19.39 0.41 -1.51
N ALA A 342 20.62 0.24 -2.02
CA ALA A 342 20.90 0.31 -3.46
C ALA A 342 19.92 -0.55 -4.26
N SER A 343 19.24 0.09 -5.20
CA SER A 343 18.23 -0.48 -6.10
C SER A 343 16.91 -0.90 -5.45
N SER A 344 16.71 -0.72 -4.14
CA SER A 344 15.43 -1.02 -3.48
C SER A 344 14.31 -0.09 -3.95
N GLY A 345 13.11 -0.65 -4.13
CA GLY A 345 11.89 0.13 -4.30
C GLY A 345 11.40 0.68 -2.96
N ALA A 346 10.58 1.73 -2.99
CA ALA A 346 10.10 2.39 -1.77
C ALA A 346 8.69 1.95 -1.38
N ALA A 347 8.36 2.01 -0.08
CA ALA A 347 7.03 1.69 0.43
C ALA A 347 5.97 2.74 0.05
N GLY A 348 4.73 2.30 -0.20
CA GLY A 348 3.59 3.17 -0.42
C GLY A 348 3.02 3.79 0.87
N GLY A 349 2.09 4.73 0.74
CA GLY A 349 1.42 5.37 1.86
C GLY A 349 0.33 4.51 2.51
N GLY A 350 0.06 4.74 3.79
CA GLY A 350 -1.01 4.07 4.54
C GLY A 350 -2.42 4.60 4.26
N ILE A 351 -3.37 4.21 5.10
CA ILE A 351 -4.76 4.68 5.06
C ILE A 351 -5.05 5.54 6.29
N ILE A 352 -5.68 6.69 6.10
CA ILE A 352 -6.37 7.44 7.16
C ILE A 352 -7.88 7.29 6.92
N LEU A 353 -8.63 6.85 7.93
CA LEU A 353 -10.09 6.70 7.88
C LEU A 353 -10.72 7.34 9.12
N PHE A 354 -11.16 8.59 8.97
CA PHE A 354 -11.81 9.35 10.03
C PHE A 354 -13.31 9.48 9.75
N ARG A 355 -14.14 9.08 10.72
CA ARG A 355 -15.56 9.40 10.77
C ARG A 355 -15.80 10.32 11.96
N VAL A 356 -16.28 11.52 11.73
CA VAL A 356 -16.38 12.54 12.79
C VAL A 356 -17.72 13.29 12.76
N GLY A 357 -18.17 13.77 13.91
CA GLY A 357 -19.32 14.67 13.99
C GLY A 357 -19.02 16.00 13.31
N SER A 358 -17.90 16.65 13.64
CA SER A 358 -17.42 17.88 12.99
C SER A 358 -15.90 18.04 13.17
N LEU A 359 -15.29 18.90 12.36
CA LEU A 359 -13.87 19.26 12.42
C LEU A 359 -13.74 20.72 12.87
N THR A 360 -12.77 21.01 13.74
CA THR A 360 -12.52 22.38 14.24
C THR A 360 -11.03 22.71 14.23
N GLY A 361 -10.66 23.91 13.76
CA GLY A 361 -9.27 24.35 13.62
C GLY A 361 -8.64 23.94 12.29
N THR A 362 -7.33 23.71 12.27
CA THR A 362 -6.58 23.28 11.08
C THR A 362 -5.69 22.07 11.36
N ALA A 363 -5.44 21.23 10.36
CA ALA A 363 -4.46 20.14 10.43
C ALA A 363 -3.94 19.77 9.04
N THR A 364 -2.78 19.12 9.03
CA THR A 364 -2.25 18.41 7.87
C THR A 364 -2.42 16.91 8.07
N LEU A 365 -3.02 16.23 7.11
CA LEU A 365 -3.13 14.77 7.06
C LEU A 365 -2.29 14.25 5.90
N THR A 366 -1.33 13.36 6.15
CA THR A 366 -0.44 12.85 5.10
C THR A 366 -0.44 11.32 5.03
N ALA A 367 -0.49 10.82 3.80
CA ALA A 367 -0.33 9.42 3.42
C ALA A 367 0.54 9.34 2.16
N ASN A 368 1.67 10.04 2.13
CA ASN A 368 2.57 10.03 0.98
C ASN A 368 3.29 8.69 0.84
N GLY A 369 3.62 8.30 -0.38
CA GLY A 369 4.57 7.24 -0.65
C GLY A 369 6.00 7.66 -0.33
N ALA A 370 6.84 6.71 0.05
CA ALA A 370 8.26 6.94 0.28
C ALA A 370 8.98 7.26 -1.03
N THR A 371 9.97 8.15 -0.94
CA THR A 371 10.94 8.35 -2.01
C THR A 371 11.97 7.22 -1.97
N ALA A 372 12.30 6.67 -3.14
CA ALA A 372 13.29 5.62 -3.27
C ALA A 372 14.72 6.15 -3.08
N TYR A 373 15.63 5.24 -2.76
CA TYR A 373 17.01 5.57 -2.45
C TYR A 373 17.72 6.25 -3.65
N ALA A 374 18.34 7.39 -3.38
CA ALA A 374 19.01 8.22 -4.41
C ALA A 374 20.54 8.04 -4.45
N GLY A 375 21.10 7.21 -3.57
CA GLY A 375 22.55 6.99 -3.44
C GLY A 375 23.10 5.82 -4.26
N THR A 376 22.27 5.16 -5.07
CA THR A 376 22.71 4.03 -5.90
C THR A 376 23.85 4.45 -6.84
N LEU A 377 24.95 3.70 -6.83
CA LEU A 377 26.12 3.95 -7.67
C LEU A 377 25.86 3.42 -9.10
N ASN A 378 26.79 2.66 -9.68
CA ASN A 378 26.72 2.14 -11.04
C ASN A 378 25.79 0.91 -11.15
N ASP A 379 24.58 1.05 -10.61
CA ASP A 379 23.46 0.12 -10.65
C ASP A 379 22.17 0.91 -10.93
N ALA A 380 21.05 0.22 -11.11
CA ALA A 380 19.78 0.88 -11.40
C ALA A 380 19.04 1.36 -10.14
N GLY A 381 18.27 2.45 -10.28
CA GLY A 381 17.43 3.00 -9.20
C GLY A 381 16.12 2.22 -9.03
N GLY A 382 15.64 2.10 -7.79
CA GLY A 382 14.32 1.53 -7.50
C GLY A 382 13.18 2.54 -7.64
N GLY A 383 11.96 2.07 -7.85
CA GLY A 383 10.77 2.90 -8.03
C GLY A 383 10.24 3.50 -6.72
N GLY A 384 9.62 4.68 -6.83
CA GLY A 384 8.96 5.34 -5.70
C GLY A 384 7.67 4.63 -5.28
N GLY A 385 7.32 4.73 -3.99
CA GLY A 385 6.07 4.21 -3.46
C GLY A 385 4.88 5.09 -3.82
N ALA A 386 3.69 4.52 -3.96
CA ALA A 386 2.49 5.30 -4.26
C ALA A 386 1.97 6.08 -3.05
N GLY A 387 1.21 7.15 -3.31
CA GLY A 387 0.36 7.75 -2.28
C GLY A 387 -0.69 6.76 -1.75
N GLY A 388 -0.99 6.84 -0.46
CA GLY A 388 -2.01 6.06 0.21
C GLY A 388 -3.43 6.61 0.02
N THR A 389 -4.34 6.24 0.92
CA THR A 389 -5.74 6.68 0.84
C THR A 389 -6.15 7.47 2.08
N ILE A 390 -6.77 8.64 1.91
CA ILE A 390 -7.29 9.45 3.02
C ILE A 390 -8.79 9.61 2.87
N VAL A 391 -9.54 9.16 3.87
CA VAL A 391 -10.99 9.29 3.97
C VAL A 391 -11.32 10.06 5.23
N VAL A 392 -11.93 11.24 5.08
CA VAL A 392 -12.48 12.03 6.19
C VAL A 392 -13.94 12.32 5.90
N LEU A 393 -14.80 11.69 6.67
CA LEU A 393 -16.24 11.88 6.58
C LEU A 393 -16.73 12.65 7.79
N SER A 394 -17.36 13.80 7.57
CA SER A 394 -17.93 14.62 8.63
C SER A 394 -19.40 14.91 8.39
N ALA A 395 -20.19 14.97 9.46
CA ALA A 395 -21.61 15.33 9.39
C ALA A 395 -21.82 16.86 9.44
N GLY A 396 -21.04 17.54 10.27
CA GLY A 396 -21.13 18.99 10.55
C GLY A 396 -20.10 19.84 9.80
N GLY A 397 -19.27 19.24 8.94
CA GLY A 397 -18.27 19.95 8.14
C GLY A 397 -16.98 20.29 8.88
N GLY A 398 -16.22 21.21 8.29
CA GLY A 398 -14.94 21.74 8.80
C GLY A 398 -13.71 21.31 7.99
N GLU A 399 -13.91 20.66 6.84
CA GLU A 399 -12.87 20.22 5.91
C GLU A 399 -12.03 21.37 5.35
N GLY A 400 -12.55 22.61 5.37
CA GLY A 400 -11.80 23.79 4.97
C GLY A 400 -10.55 24.05 5.83
N GLY A 401 -10.47 23.45 7.02
CA GLY A 401 -9.28 23.46 7.88
C GLY A 401 -8.24 22.39 7.53
N LEU A 402 -8.54 21.47 6.61
CA LEU A 402 -7.64 20.37 6.26
C LEU A 402 -6.70 20.73 5.11
N THR A 403 -5.43 20.38 5.30
CA THR A 403 -4.45 20.18 4.22
C THR A 403 -4.16 18.68 4.10
N VAL A 404 -4.48 18.10 2.96
CA VAL A 404 -4.45 16.65 2.75
C VAL A 404 -3.43 16.31 1.67
N GLN A 405 -2.52 15.39 1.97
CA GLN A 405 -1.45 14.98 1.05
C GLN A 405 -1.41 13.46 0.91
N ALA A 406 -1.63 12.96 -0.30
CA ALA A 406 -1.40 11.57 -0.65
C ALA A 406 -0.59 11.54 -1.95
N ARG A 407 0.64 12.02 -1.89
CA ARG A 407 1.53 12.13 -3.07
C ARG A 407 2.31 10.84 -3.30
N GLY A 408 2.63 10.56 -4.54
CA GLY A 408 3.61 9.54 -4.88
C GLY A 408 5.03 9.96 -4.49
N GLY A 409 5.87 8.99 -4.13
CA GLY A 409 7.28 9.21 -3.83
C GLY A 409 8.14 9.28 -5.10
N THR A 410 9.28 9.95 -5.01
CA THR A 410 10.21 10.07 -6.15
C THR A 410 10.96 8.77 -6.40
N GLY A 411 11.21 8.41 -7.66
CA GLY A 411 12.04 7.27 -8.04
C GLY A 411 13.51 7.47 -7.70
N GLY A 412 14.24 6.37 -7.50
CA GLY A 412 15.63 6.37 -7.09
C GLY A 412 16.56 6.79 -8.22
N ASN A 413 17.61 7.51 -7.88
CA ASN A 413 18.64 7.88 -8.85
C ASN A 413 19.58 6.71 -9.14
N ALA A 414 20.26 6.78 -10.29
CA ALA A 414 21.24 5.79 -10.73
C ALA A 414 22.54 6.50 -11.13
N TRP A 415 23.62 6.29 -10.36
CA TRP A 415 24.95 6.88 -10.59
C TRP A 415 24.97 8.42 -10.75
N SER A 416 24.05 9.11 -10.07
CA SER A 416 23.78 10.55 -10.29
C SER A 416 24.91 11.51 -9.92
N ALA A 417 25.90 11.07 -9.14
CA ALA A 417 27.03 11.90 -8.74
C ALA A 417 28.11 12.05 -9.85
N GLN A 418 28.09 11.22 -10.89
CA GLN A 418 29.11 11.23 -11.93
C GLN A 418 28.84 12.27 -13.02
N PRO A 419 29.89 12.81 -13.68
CA PRO A 419 29.73 13.64 -14.86
C PRO A 419 28.94 12.92 -15.95
N PHE A 420 28.20 13.70 -16.75
CA PHE A 420 27.45 13.16 -17.86
C PHE A 420 28.36 12.49 -18.92
N GLY A 421 28.03 11.24 -19.26
CA GLY A 421 28.63 10.44 -20.31
C GLY A 421 27.57 9.53 -20.92
N LEU A 422 27.46 9.50 -22.26
CA LEU A 422 26.39 8.75 -22.93
C LEU A 422 26.44 7.23 -22.65
N ALA A 423 27.64 6.68 -22.46
CA ALA A 423 27.84 5.25 -22.19
C ALA A 423 27.65 4.87 -20.71
N ASP A 424 27.59 5.86 -19.82
CA ASP A 424 27.62 5.67 -18.36
C ASP A 424 26.23 5.77 -17.73
N ARG A 425 25.16 5.82 -18.53
CA ARG A 425 23.79 5.98 -18.03
C ARG A 425 23.23 4.66 -17.55
N HIS A 426 22.77 4.63 -16.30
CA HIS A 426 22.04 3.50 -15.71
C HIS A 426 20.57 3.86 -15.52
N GLY A 427 19.69 2.86 -15.53
CA GLY A 427 18.24 3.05 -15.44
C GLY A 427 17.79 3.64 -14.09
N PRO A 428 17.27 4.88 -14.04
CA PRO A 428 16.70 5.43 -12.81
C PRO A 428 15.32 4.83 -12.50
N GLY A 429 14.85 4.99 -11.28
CA GLY A 429 13.53 4.51 -10.88
C GLY A 429 12.37 5.37 -11.39
N GLY A 430 11.23 4.73 -11.64
CA GLY A 430 9.96 5.41 -11.92
C GLY A 430 9.35 6.08 -10.68
N GLY A 431 8.64 7.17 -10.86
CA GLY A 431 7.93 7.85 -9.76
C GLY A 431 6.68 7.10 -9.31
N GLY A 432 6.35 7.14 -8.01
CA GLY A 432 5.11 6.55 -7.50
C GLY A 432 3.86 7.32 -7.97
N GLY A 433 2.74 6.63 -8.15
CA GLY A 433 1.45 7.25 -8.46
C GLY A 433 0.87 8.04 -7.29
N GLY A 434 0.07 9.06 -7.58
CA GLY A 434 -0.70 9.77 -6.57
C GLY A 434 -1.73 8.88 -5.88
N GLY A 435 -2.08 9.23 -4.65
CA GLY A 435 -3.04 8.51 -3.81
C GLY A 435 -4.49 8.89 -4.06
N VAL A 436 -5.37 8.48 -3.14
CA VAL A 436 -6.81 8.76 -3.22
C VAL A 436 -7.26 9.55 -1.99
N VAL A 437 -8.11 10.56 -2.20
CA VAL A 437 -8.67 11.38 -1.11
C VAL A 437 -10.18 11.47 -1.24
N TYR A 438 -10.89 11.18 -0.15
CA TYR A 438 -12.33 11.40 0.00
C TYR A 438 -12.61 12.30 1.21
N LEU A 439 -13.16 13.48 0.95
CA LEU A 439 -13.62 14.43 1.96
C LEU A 439 -15.12 14.67 1.79
N SER A 440 -15.84 14.88 2.90
CA SER A 440 -17.26 15.28 2.85
C SER A 440 -17.48 16.72 2.40
N GLY A 441 -16.46 17.56 2.51
CA GLY A 441 -16.45 18.96 2.06
C GLY A 441 -15.12 19.36 1.41
N ALA A 442 -15.03 20.61 0.96
CA ALA A 442 -13.82 21.15 0.35
C ALA A 442 -12.69 21.34 1.37
N GLY A 443 -11.47 21.00 0.97
CA GLY A 443 -10.22 21.24 1.70
C GLY A 443 -9.05 21.38 0.72
N SER A 444 -7.85 21.68 1.23
CA SER A 444 -6.64 21.70 0.39
C SER A 444 -6.16 20.26 0.15
N ILE A 445 -6.06 19.83 -1.11
CA ILE A 445 -5.69 18.45 -1.48
C ILE A 445 -4.51 18.46 -2.45
N ASN A 446 -3.49 17.63 -2.17
CA ASN A 446 -2.40 17.32 -3.08
C ASN A 446 -2.26 15.80 -3.26
N VAL A 447 -2.54 15.33 -4.48
CA VAL A 447 -2.43 13.93 -4.89
C VAL A 447 -1.51 13.78 -6.10
N ASN A 448 -0.49 14.64 -6.23
CA ASN A 448 0.46 14.55 -7.34
C ASN A 448 1.20 13.20 -7.33
N GLY A 449 1.51 12.69 -8.52
CA GLY A 449 2.50 11.63 -8.67
C GLY A 449 3.90 12.12 -8.29
N GLY A 450 4.76 11.18 -7.92
CA GLY A 450 6.17 11.42 -7.67
C GLY A 450 6.96 11.57 -8.97
N LEU A 451 8.09 12.28 -8.90
CA LEU A 451 9.00 12.40 -10.04
C LEU A 451 9.74 11.09 -10.29
N ASN A 452 10.23 10.87 -11.51
CA ASN A 452 11.25 9.84 -11.75
C ASN A 452 12.59 10.22 -11.14
N GLY A 453 13.43 9.22 -10.92
CA GLY A 453 14.85 9.42 -10.66
C GLY A 453 15.61 9.90 -11.89
N ILE A 454 16.89 10.21 -11.68
CA ILE A 454 17.82 10.64 -12.72
C ILE A 454 19.11 9.81 -12.72
N THR A 455 19.83 9.87 -13.84
CA THR A 455 21.21 9.39 -13.95
C THR A 455 22.17 10.49 -14.38
N LEU A 456 23.40 10.42 -13.86
CA LEU A 456 24.53 11.34 -14.07
C LEU A 456 24.24 12.82 -13.73
N ASN A 457 25.22 13.70 -13.98
CA ASN A 457 25.15 15.13 -13.72
C ASN A 457 25.66 15.95 -14.95
N PRO A 458 24.83 16.81 -15.57
CA PRO A 458 23.44 17.09 -15.23
C PRO A 458 22.53 15.87 -15.42
N GLY A 459 21.53 15.75 -14.54
CA GLY A 459 20.64 14.60 -14.46
C GLY A 459 19.72 14.45 -15.66
N VAL A 460 19.59 13.23 -16.17
CA VAL A 460 18.61 12.85 -17.20
C VAL A 460 17.75 11.68 -16.78
N ALA A 461 16.52 11.59 -17.29
CA ALA A 461 15.56 10.55 -16.92
C ALA A 461 15.90 9.16 -17.48
N TYR A 462 16.59 9.10 -18.63
CA TYR A 462 17.00 7.88 -19.31
C TYR A 462 15.89 6.80 -19.37
N GLY A 463 14.75 7.17 -19.97
CA GLY A 463 13.57 6.32 -20.11
C GLY A 463 12.61 6.31 -18.92
N ALA A 464 13.05 6.71 -17.72
CA ALA A 464 12.20 6.73 -16.54
C ALA A 464 11.12 7.81 -16.62
N THR A 465 9.94 7.55 -16.04
CA THR A 465 8.80 8.49 -16.05
C THR A 465 8.25 8.78 -14.66
N ALA A 466 7.69 9.97 -14.49
CA ALA A 466 6.97 10.34 -13.28
C ALA A 466 5.67 9.52 -13.15
N GLY A 467 5.21 9.34 -11.92
CA GLY A 467 3.87 8.81 -11.68
C GLY A 467 2.80 9.84 -12.05
N THR A 468 1.57 9.38 -12.26
CA THR A 468 0.46 10.28 -12.58
C THR A 468 -0.28 10.72 -11.31
N THR A 469 -0.98 11.85 -11.42
CA THR A 469 -1.81 12.40 -10.35
C THR A 469 -2.93 11.42 -9.97
N GLY A 470 -3.23 11.34 -8.68
CA GLY A 470 -4.29 10.51 -8.13
C GLY A 470 -5.66 11.18 -8.10
N THR A 471 -6.53 10.68 -7.23
CA THR A 471 -7.97 10.97 -7.30
C THR A 471 -8.46 11.72 -6.05
N PRO A 472 -8.88 12.99 -6.18
CA PRO A 472 -9.54 13.72 -5.11
C PRO A 472 -11.08 13.72 -5.26
N VAL A 473 -11.80 13.56 -4.16
CA VAL A 473 -13.26 13.66 -4.06
C VAL A 473 -13.61 14.50 -2.84
N THR A 474 -14.41 15.56 -2.98
CA THR A 474 -14.75 16.52 -1.91
C THR A 474 -16.24 16.61 -1.59
N ASN A 475 -17.02 15.61 -2.01
CA ASN A 475 -18.45 15.50 -1.78
C ASN A 475 -18.87 14.11 -1.27
N ALA A 476 -17.94 13.41 -0.59
CA ALA A 476 -18.16 12.08 -0.06
C ALA A 476 -19.24 12.07 1.04
N GLN A 477 -20.17 11.12 0.98
CA GLN A 477 -21.27 11.05 1.96
C GLN A 477 -21.12 9.85 2.89
N ILE A 478 -21.42 10.03 4.17
CA ILE A 478 -21.38 8.97 5.20
C ILE A 478 -22.26 7.77 4.82
N SER A 479 -23.43 8.02 4.20
CA SER A 479 -24.36 6.97 3.78
C SER A 479 -23.84 6.06 2.66
N GLN A 480 -22.71 6.40 2.03
CA GLN A 480 -22.09 5.59 0.97
C GLN A 480 -21.06 4.58 1.50
N GLY A 481 -20.76 4.59 2.81
CA GLY A 481 -19.94 3.56 3.45
C GLY A 481 -20.73 2.28 3.75
N SER A 482 -20.06 1.13 3.74
CA SER A 482 -20.64 -0.19 4.04
C SER A 482 -20.58 -0.53 5.54
N GLY A 483 -21.64 -1.19 6.04
CA GLY A 483 -21.70 -1.76 7.39
C GLY A 483 -22.39 -0.88 8.42
N THR A 484 -22.09 -1.13 9.70
CA THR A 484 -22.70 -0.43 10.83
C THR A 484 -22.26 1.03 10.88
N HIS A 485 -23.23 1.93 10.77
CA HIS A 485 -23.02 3.36 10.95
C HIS A 485 -23.45 3.78 12.35
N PRO A 486 -22.69 4.61 13.06
CA PRO A 486 -23.25 5.35 14.18
C PRO A 486 -24.36 6.26 13.63
N GLU A 487 -25.59 6.09 14.11
CA GLU A 487 -26.64 7.08 13.83
C GLU A 487 -26.14 8.42 14.42
N PRO A 488 -26.08 9.52 13.64
CA PRO A 488 -25.86 10.83 14.23
C PRO A 488 -26.98 11.07 15.23
N ALA A 489 -26.65 11.37 16.49
CA ALA A 489 -27.63 11.75 17.51
C ALA A 489 -28.43 13.04 17.16
N VAL A 490 -28.22 13.60 15.96
CA VAL A 490 -28.77 14.87 15.47
C VAL A 490 -29.89 14.67 14.43
N LEU A 491 -30.28 13.44 14.09
CA LEU A 491 -31.38 13.18 13.15
C LEU A 491 -32.69 12.73 13.83
N ARG A 492 -32.89 13.11 15.10
CA ARG A 492 -34.16 12.98 15.82
C ARG A 492 -34.56 14.29 16.51
N THR A 493 -34.79 15.33 15.71
CA THR A 493 -35.73 16.43 16.03
C THR A 493 -36.26 17.02 14.75
#